data_AF-A0A0F8ZBH4-F1
#
_entry.id   AF-A0A0F8ZBH4-F1
#
_cell.length_a   1.000
_cell.length_b   1.000
_cell.length_c   1.000
_cell.angle_alpha   90.00
_cell.angle_beta   90.00
_cell.angle_gamma   90.00
#
_symmetry.space_group_name_H-M   'P 1'
#
loop_
_entity.id
_entity.type
_entity.pdbx_description
1 polymer ?
#
loop_
_entity_poly.entity_id
_entity_poly.type
_entity_poly.pdbx_seq_one_letter_code
_entity_poly.pdbx_strand_id
1 'polypeptide(L)'
;MDSKSLPLLKGGEHQRLKKRRLSEETCKKFDYRVAQMGGRTVQVANYRDGNKVVSQKIRDSKKNFTILGKTKAISKLLFGQHLWRDDGKRLVITEGEIDAMSVSQAQGNKWPVVSVPNGAQGARKSVAANVEWIEHFETVVFCFDQDEPGQDAAKECAAILSPGKAAIARLPLKDANDMLVAGKGKDLIDALWAAKTYRPDGVVDVAAVAKMAAAPMQQGRAWPWKTLTDATYGRRRKELYGFGGGTGCGKSTLFNVIGGIDAPTEGMVFIDEIDVAQPDSYELAWVRCHKVGYIFQAYNILPVLTALENVSLPMLFAGLSGDDAREKAAGILTRVG
;
A
#
# COMPACT_ATOMS: atom_id res chain seq x y z
N MET A 1 27.87 24.00 8.74
CA MET A 1 28.42 23.46 9.99
C MET A 1 27.35 22.55 10.61
N ASP A 2 27.46 21.23 10.45
CA ASP A 2 26.51 20.27 11.05
C ASP A 2 26.76 20.22 12.57
N SER A 3 25.98 20.98 13.34
CA SER A 3 26.05 20.97 14.80
C SER A 3 25.35 19.73 15.37
N LYS A 4 26.02 19.06 16.32
CA LYS A 4 25.58 17.88 17.11
C LYS A 4 25.64 16.48 16.44
N SER A 5 26.73 16.11 15.79
CA SER A 5 27.05 14.68 15.62
C SER A 5 27.85 14.17 16.81
N LEU A 6 27.33 13.18 17.54
CA LEU A 6 28.13 12.48 18.54
C LEU A 6 29.25 11.69 17.83
N PRO A 7 30.47 11.64 18.39
CA PRO A 7 31.57 10.92 17.78
C PRO A 7 31.25 9.42 17.68
N LEU A 8 31.83 8.75 16.67
CA LEU A 8 31.75 7.31 16.55
C LEU A 8 32.33 6.65 17.81
N LEU A 9 31.65 5.62 18.31
CA LEU A 9 32.15 4.78 19.39
C LEU A 9 33.38 4.02 18.89
N LYS A 10 34.51 4.23 19.56
CA LYS A 10 35.77 3.51 19.31
C LYS A 10 35.76 2.20 20.10
N GLY A 11 36.20 1.12 19.46
CA GLY A 11 36.31 -0.21 20.09
C GLY A 11 35.11 -1.12 19.86
N GLY A 12 34.92 -2.07 20.77
CA GLY A 12 33.93 -3.15 20.65
C GLY A 12 34.46 -4.40 19.97
N GLU A 13 33.89 -5.54 20.33
CA GLU A 13 34.30 -6.86 19.89
C GLU A 13 33.25 -7.48 18.96
N HIS A 14 33.71 -8.20 17.95
CA HIS A 14 32.85 -9.11 17.20
C HIS A 14 32.64 -10.35 18.07
N GLN A 15 31.39 -10.66 18.40
CA GLN A 15 31.08 -11.82 19.22
C GLN A 15 29.78 -12.46 18.79
N ARG A 16 29.65 -13.76 19.08
CA ARG A 16 28.43 -14.53 18.81
C ARG A 16 27.22 -13.94 19.57
N LEU A 17 26.15 -13.62 18.86
CA LEU A 17 24.89 -13.19 19.47
C LEU A 17 24.00 -14.40 19.78
N LYS A 18 24.24 -15.04 20.94
CA LYS A 18 23.58 -16.30 21.35
C LYS A 18 22.04 -16.26 21.22
N LYS A 19 21.40 -15.19 21.72
CA LYS A 19 19.92 -15.03 21.68
C LYS A 19 19.35 -14.90 20.28
N ARG A 20 20.18 -14.53 19.30
CA ARG A 20 19.80 -14.32 17.88
C ARG A 20 20.24 -15.47 16.98
N ARG A 21 20.91 -16.47 17.56
CA ARG A 21 21.61 -17.56 16.85
C ARG A 21 22.55 -17.08 15.74
N LEU A 22 23.11 -15.87 15.87
CA LEU A 22 24.11 -15.35 14.93
C LEU A 22 25.52 -15.71 15.39
N SER A 23 26.31 -16.22 14.46
CA SER A 23 27.71 -16.61 14.61
C SER A 23 28.61 -15.39 14.71
N GLU A 24 29.77 -15.57 15.35
CA GLU A 24 30.80 -14.53 15.38
C GLU A 24 31.33 -14.22 13.98
N GLU A 25 31.45 -15.23 13.10
CA GLU A 25 31.86 -15.05 11.71
C GLU A 25 30.94 -14.10 10.95
N THR A 26 29.61 -14.29 11.07
CA THR A 26 28.63 -13.39 10.45
C THR A 26 28.70 -11.99 11.05
N CYS A 27 28.81 -11.86 12.38
CA CYS A 27 28.95 -10.55 13.02
C CYS A 27 30.24 -9.84 12.57
N LYS A 28 31.35 -10.57 12.42
CA LYS A 28 32.62 -10.05 11.92
C LYS A 28 32.50 -9.60 10.46
N LYS A 29 31.86 -10.41 9.61
CA LYS A 29 31.62 -10.06 8.20
C LYS A 29 30.85 -8.76 8.05
N PHE A 30 29.77 -8.56 8.81
CA PHE A 30 28.95 -7.35 8.75
C PHE A 30 29.49 -6.19 9.60
N ASP A 31 30.65 -6.37 10.23
CA ASP A 31 31.24 -5.44 11.19
C ASP A 31 30.24 -4.97 12.28
N TYR A 32 29.46 -5.94 12.77
CA TYR A 32 28.50 -5.78 13.84
C TYR A 32 29.16 -6.13 15.18
N ARG A 33 29.21 -5.17 16.10
CA ARG A 33 30.02 -5.27 17.33
C ARG A 33 29.16 -5.21 18.58
N VAL A 34 29.74 -5.69 19.68
CA VAL A 34 29.25 -5.41 21.03
C VAL A 34 30.28 -4.56 21.76
N ALA A 35 29.82 -3.48 22.38
CA ALA A 35 30.68 -2.49 23.03
C ALA A 35 30.06 -2.00 24.34
N GLN A 36 30.82 -1.24 25.12
CA GLN A 36 30.32 -0.53 26.30
C GLN A 36 30.10 0.95 25.97
N MET A 37 28.95 1.50 26.33
CA MET A 37 28.64 2.92 26.19
C MET A 37 27.87 3.38 27.43
N GLY A 38 28.46 4.31 28.20
CA GLY A 38 27.86 4.82 29.44
C GLY A 38 27.60 3.73 30.49
N GLY A 39 28.54 2.78 30.64
CA GLY A 39 28.43 1.66 31.60
C GLY A 39 27.42 0.58 31.19
N ARG A 40 26.85 0.64 29.97
CA ARG A 40 25.90 -0.33 29.45
C ARG A 40 26.46 -1.06 28.24
N THR A 41 26.16 -2.34 28.15
CA THR A 41 26.46 -3.15 26.97
C THR A 41 25.51 -2.78 25.85
N VAL A 42 26.06 -2.42 24.70
CA VAL A 42 25.31 -2.01 23.50
C VAL A 42 25.77 -2.80 22.28
N GLN A 43 24.88 -2.94 21.32
CA GLN A 43 25.18 -3.50 20.00
C GLN A 43 25.39 -2.35 19.01
N VAL A 44 26.37 -2.50 18.11
CA VAL A 44 26.84 -1.44 17.21
C VAL A 44 26.81 -1.95 15.77
N ALA A 45 25.91 -1.40 14.97
CA ALA A 45 25.90 -1.59 13.52
C ALA A 45 26.70 -0.47 12.84
N ASN A 46 27.80 -0.83 12.17
CA ASN A 46 28.64 0.12 11.45
C ASN A 46 28.13 0.33 10.02
N TYR A 47 27.70 1.55 9.70
CA TYR A 47 27.35 1.97 8.34
C TYR A 47 28.58 2.57 7.67
N ARG A 48 28.87 2.07 6.48
CA ARG A 48 30.09 2.39 5.74
C ARG A 48 29.76 3.05 4.41
N ASP A 49 30.60 3.99 4.04
CA ASP A 49 30.69 4.57 2.70
C ASP A 49 32.04 4.12 2.13
N GLY A 50 31.99 3.21 1.15
CA GLY A 50 33.13 2.38 0.77
C GLY A 50 33.75 1.67 1.98
N ASN A 51 35.05 1.89 2.21
CA ASN A 51 35.78 1.27 3.32
C ASN A 51 35.72 2.07 4.64
N LYS A 52 35.05 3.24 4.67
CA LYS A 52 35.06 4.13 5.83
C LYS A 52 33.77 4.02 6.62
N VAL A 53 33.86 3.81 7.94
CA VAL A 53 32.70 3.93 8.83
C VAL A 53 32.32 5.41 8.95
N VAL A 54 31.08 5.73 8.59
CA VAL A 54 30.56 7.10 8.58
C VAL A 54 29.43 7.33 9.58
N SER A 55 28.70 6.28 9.95
CA SER A 55 27.63 6.33 10.94
C SER A 55 27.56 5.01 11.70
N GLN A 56 27.05 5.07 12.92
CA GLN A 56 26.82 3.91 13.76
C GLN A 56 25.40 3.94 14.28
N LYS A 57 24.69 2.82 14.18
CA LYS A 57 23.41 2.63 14.85
C LYS A 57 23.64 1.77 16.09
N ILE A 58 23.46 2.39 17.24
CA ILE A 58 23.64 1.78 18.54
C ILE A 58 22.29 1.27 19.02
N ARG A 59 22.24 0.01 19.45
CA ARG A 59 21.06 -0.61 20.06
C ARG A 59 21.39 -1.01 21.49
N ASP A 60 20.62 -0.49 22.45
CA ASP A 60 20.74 -0.89 23.85
C ASP A 60 19.93 -2.16 24.18
N SER A 61 20.05 -2.63 25.43
CA SER A 61 19.30 -3.81 25.93
C SER A 61 17.78 -3.61 25.97
N LYS A 62 17.32 -2.36 26.03
CA LYS A 62 15.89 -1.98 25.99
C LYS A 62 15.38 -1.79 24.55
N LYS A 63 16.21 -2.06 23.54
CA LYS A 63 15.92 -1.86 22.11
C LYS A 63 15.74 -0.39 21.72
N ASN A 64 16.27 0.55 22.50
CA ASN A 64 16.38 1.94 22.07
C ASN A 64 17.52 2.09 21.07
N PHE A 65 17.34 3.01 20.13
CA PHE A 65 18.32 3.28 19.10
C PHE A 65 18.95 4.66 19.27
N THR A 66 20.26 4.75 19.02
CA THR A 66 21.00 6.02 18.98
C THR A 66 21.92 6.01 17.78
N ILE A 67 21.92 7.09 16.99
CA ILE A 67 22.77 7.21 15.82
C ILE A 67 23.98 8.08 16.18
N LEU A 68 25.19 7.57 15.97
CA LEU A 68 26.44 8.30 16.11
C LEU A 68 27.06 8.58 14.74
N GLY A 69 27.95 9.57 14.67
CA GLY A 69 28.60 10.01 13.43
C GLY A 69 27.71 10.89 12.56
N LYS A 70 27.81 10.75 11.23
CA LYS A 70 27.07 11.57 10.27
C LYS A 70 25.59 11.15 10.17
N THR A 71 24.79 11.53 11.15
CA THR A 71 23.37 11.14 11.31
C THR A 71 22.51 11.31 10.05
N LYS A 72 22.71 12.36 9.24
CA LYS A 72 21.98 12.56 7.98
C LYS A 72 22.38 11.57 6.89
N ALA A 73 23.64 11.15 6.87
CA ALA A 73 24.20 10.27 5.85
C ALA A 73 23.66 8.83 5.97
N ILE A 74 23.36 8.36 7.19
CA ILE A 74 22.88 6.99 7.41
C ILE A 74 21.65 6.65 6.56
N SER A 75 20.75 7.61 6.36
CA SER A 75 19.51 7.41 5.58
C SER A 75 19.75 7.13 4.09
N LYS A 76 20.96 7.41 3.59
CA LYS A 76 21.39 7.15 2.21
C LYS A 76 22.24 5.88 2.08
N LEU A 77 22.47 5.16 3.17
CA LEU A 77 23.32 3.97 3.19
C LEU A 77 22.48 2.73 3.45
N LEU A 78 22.95 1.58 2.95
CA LEU A 78 22.43 0.28 3.30
C LEU A 78 23.45 -0.47 4.16
N PHE A 79 22.96 -1.12 5.22
CA PHE A 79 23.82 -1.92 6.08
C PHE A 79 24.33 -3.13 5.30
N GLY A 80 25.65 -3.37 5.33
CA GLY A 80 26.28 -4.47 4.59
C GLY A 80 26.54 -4.23 3.11
N GLN A 81 26.15 -3.08 2.52
CA GLN A 81 26.34 -2.79 1.09
C GLN A 81 27.80 -2.94 0.64
N HIS A 82 28.75 -2.44 1.43
CA HIS A 82 30.20 -2.52 1.17
C HIS A 82 30.77 -3.95 1.05
N LEU A 83 30.00 -4.99 1.39
CA LEU A 83 30.42 -6.39 1.31
C LEU A 83 30.22 -6.98 -0.09
N TRP A 84 29.41 -6.33 -0.91
CA TRP A 84 28.89 -6.87 -2.15
C TRP A 84 29.34 -6.00 -3.31
N ARG A 85 29.61 -6.67 -4.45
CA ARG A 85 29.90 -5.99 -5.70
C ARG A 85 28.63 -5.34 -6.24
N ASP A 86 28.81 -4.49 -7.23
CA ASP A 86 27.77 -3.81 -7.99
C ASP A 86 27.18 -4.68 -9.11
N ASP A 87 27.07 -6.00 -8.89
CA ASP A 87 26.45 -6.96 -9.79
C ASP A 87 25.98 -8.23 -9.06
N GLY A 88 25.06 -8.98 -9.68
CA GLY A 88 24.71 -10.33 -9.24
C GLY A 88 23.30 -10.77 -9.60
N LYS A 89 23.06 -12.09 -9.52
CA LYS A 89 21.74 -12.68 -9.82
C LYS A 89 20.66 -12.26 -8.83
N ARG A 90 21.04 -11.94 -7.59
CA ARG A 90 20.05 -11.67 -6.54
C ARG A 90 20.61 -10.83 -5.41
N LEU A 91 19.81 -9.84 -5.00
CA LEU A 91 19.98 -9.07 -3.77
C LEU A 91 18.79 -9.30 -2.84
N VAL A 92 19.05 -9.53 -1.55
CA VAL A 92 18.00 -9.52 -0.52
C VAL A 92 18.12 -8.24 0.30
N ILE A 93 17.00 -7.50 0.44
CA ILE A 93 16.91 -6.30 1.29
C ILE A 93 15.96 -6.60 2.44
N THR A 94 16.45 -6.45 3.66
CA THR A 94 15.70 -6.70 4.91
C THR A 94 15.37 -5.41 5.64
N GLU A 95 14.43 -5.47 6.59
CA GLU A 95 14.01 -4.29 7.36
C GLU A 95 15.06 -3.85 8.40
N GLY A 96 15.76 -4.81 9.01
CA GLY A 96 16.71 -4.58 10.11
C GLY A 96 18.06 -5.27 9.95
N GLU A 97 19.05 -4.80 10.71
CA GLU A 97 20.45 -5.27 10.58
C GLU A 97 20.62 -6.72 11.04
N ILE A 98 19.82 -7.14 12.03
CA ILE A 98 19.81 -8.52 12.52
C ILE A 98 19.22 -9.46 11.46
N ASP A 99 18.20 -9.03 10.73
CA ASP A 99 17.57 -9.83 9.68
C ASP A 99 18.52 -10.00 8.49
N ALA A 100 19.22 -8.95 8.07
CA ALA A 100 20.26 -9.05 7.06
C ALA A 100 21.34 -10.07 7.43
N MET A 101 21.84 -10.00 8.67
CA MET A 101 22.81 -11.00 9.15
C MET A 101 22.20 -12.40 9.23
N SER A 102 20.91 -12.53 9.57
CA SER A 102 20.23 -13.82 9.69
C SER A 102 20.04 -14.50 8.34
N VAL A 103 19.60 -13.74 7.33
CA VAL A 103 19.51 -14.21 5.94
C VAL A 103 20.90 -14.58 5.42
N SER A 104 21.89 -13.70 5.61
CA SER A 104 23.25 -13.95 5.11
C SER A 104 23.83 -15.22 5.74
N GLN A 105 23.68 -15.42 7.06
CA GLN A 105 24.14 -16.63 7.74
C GLN A 105 23.42 -17.89 7.22
N ALA A 106 22.10 -17.84 7.03
CA ALA A 106 21.36 -18.97 6.47
C ALA A 106 21.89 -19.35 5.09
N GLN A 107 22.27 -18.36 4.29
CA GLN A 107 22.88 -18.52 2.96
C GLN A 107 24.40 -18.80 3.00
N GLY A 108 24.98 -19.09 4.17
CA GLY A 108 26.40 -19.39 4.33
C GLY A 108 27.33 -18.21 4.08
N ASN A 109 26.84 -16.98 4.32
CA ASN A 109 27.55 -15.71 4.13
C ASN A 109 28.01 -15.46 2.68
N LYS A 110 27.40 -16.07 1.66
CA LYS A 110 27.88 -16.00 0.27
C LYS A 110 27.10 -15.08 -0.67
N TRP A 111 25.87 -14.74 -0.30
CA TRP A 111 24.93 -14.05 -1.18
C TRP A 111 24.71 -12.59 -0.77
N PRO A 112 24.46 -11.67 -1.72
CA PRO A 112 24.19 -10.27 -1.43
C PRO A 112 22.96 -10.07 -0.54
N VAL A 113 23.21 -9.53 0.65
CA VAL A 113 22.16 -9.20 1.64
C VAL A 113 22.49 -7.87 2.30
N VAL A 114 21.50 -6.98 2.35
CA VAL A 114 21.60 -5.68 3.01
C VAL A 114 20.35 -5.40 3.85
N SER A 115 20.40 -4.38 4.71
CA SER A 115 19.20 -3.84 5.38
C SER A 115 19.08 -2.34 5.23
N VAL A 116 17.84 -1.85 5.30
CA VAL A 116 17.57 -0.42 5.45
C VAL A 116 17.92 0.05 6.88
N PRO A 117 18.26 1.33 7.08
CA PRO A 117 18.72 1.85 8.37
C PRO A 117 17.61 2.21 9.35
N ASN A 118 16.40 2.50 8.87
CA ASN A 118 15.34 3.12 9.69
C ASN A 118 14.05 2.27 9.74
N GLY A 119 14.15 0.97 9.43
CA GLY A 119 12.99 0.09 9.32
C GLY A 119 11.99 0.54 8.26
N ALA A 120 10.75 0.09 8.37
CA ALA A 120 9.67 0.35 7.41
C ALA A 120 9.50 1.84 7.04
N GLN A 121 9.41 2.74 8.03
CA GLN A 121 9.11 4.17 7.82
C GLN A 121 10.12 4.90 6.91
N GLY A 122 11.40 4.50 6.94
CA GLY A 122 12.45 5.13 6.14
C GLY A 122 12.91 4.30 4.95
N ALA A 123 12.33 3.12 4.74
CA ALA A 123 12.83 2.13 3.79
C ALA A 123 12.85 2.69 2.36
N ARG A 124 11.72 3.25 1.88
CA ARG A 124 11.60 3.79 0.52
C ARG A 124 12.66 4.84 0.22
N LYS A 125 12.95 5.74 1.17
CA LYS A 125 13.97 6.79 1.01
C LYS A 125 15.37 6.21 0.88
N SER A 126 15.71 5.20 1.68
CA SER A 126 17.02 4.54 1.65
C SER A 126 17.22 3.69 0.40
N VAL A 127 16.17 3.00 -0.05
CA VAL A 127 16.18 2.25 -1.33
C VAL A 127 16.31 3.22 -2.51
N ALA A 128 15.53 4.30 -2.53
CA ALA A 128 15.61 5.32 -3.60
C ALA A 128 17.01 5.96 -3.70
N ALA A 129 17.66 6.21 -2.56
CA ALA A 129 19.03 6.74 -2.55
C ALA A 129 20.08 5.77 -3.11
N ASN A 130 19.75 4.48 -3.23
CA ASN A 130 20.64 3.41 -3.70
C ASN A 130 20.10 2.71 -4.95
N VAL A 131 19.09 3.27 -5.61
CA VAL A 131 18.37 2.59 -6.71
C VAL A 131 19.31 2.18 -7.84
N GLU A 132 20.26 3.04 -8.21
CA GLU A 132 21.27 2.76 -9.24
C GLU A 132 22.06 1.49 -8.94
N TRP A 133 22.57 1.35 -7.71
CA TRP A 133 23.30 0.15 -7.28
C TRP A 133 22.41 -1.09 -7.17
N ILE A 134 21.17 -0.92 -6.67
CA ILE A 134 20.20 -2.00 -6.53
C ILE A 134 19.77 -2.54 -7.90
N GLU A 135 19.66 -1.67 -8.90
CA GLU A 135 19.25 -2.02 -10.27
C GLU A 135 20.29 -2.88 -11.00
N HIS A 136 21.55 -2.94 -10.55
CA HIS A 136 22.52 -3.84 -11.18
C HIS A 136 22.28 -5.33 -10.89
N PHE A 137 21.41 -5.64 -9.93
CA PHE A 137 21.01 -7.03 -9.64
C PHE A 137 19.85 -7.49 -10.53
N GLU A 138 19.89 -8.74 -11.01
CA GLU A 138 18.83 -9.30 -11.85
C GLU A 138 17.48 -9.39 -11.13
N THR A 139 17.50 -9.69 -9.83
CA THR A 139 16.30 -9.78 -8.98
C THR A 139 16.58 -9.23 -7.59
N VAL A 140 15.65 -8.44 -7.06
CA VAL A 140 15.73 -7.83 -5.73
C VAL A 140 14.58 -8.35 -4.89
N VAL A 141 14.89 -9.09 -3.84
CA VAL A 141 13.91 -9.68 -2.92
C VAL A 141 13.81 -8.81 -1.66
N PHE A 142 12.66 -8.19 -1.46
CA PHE A 142 12.33 -7.50 -0.21
C PHE A 142 11.82 -8.50 0.81
N CYS A 143 12.55 -8.64 1.92
CA CYS A 143 12.28 -9.55 3.02
C CYS A 143 12.11 -8.75 4.33
N PHE A 144 11.02 -7.97 4.39
CA PHE A 144 10.68 -7.16 5.56
C PHE A 144 9.78 -7.93 6.53
N ASP A 145 9.51 -7.35 7.70
CA ASP A 145 8.70 -7.96 8.75
C ASP A 145 7.32 -8.38 8.22
N GLN A 146 6.79 -9.48 8.73
CA GLN A 146 5.47 -10.01 8.39
C GLN A 146 4.36 -9.33 9.20
N ASP A 147 4.42 -8.00 9.27
CA ASP A 147 3.36 -7.13 9.76
C ASP A 147 2.94 -6.12 8.68
N GLU A 148 1.83 -5.43 8.89
CA GLU A 148 1.27 -4.50 7.91
C GLU A 148 2.27 -3.39 7.52
N PRO A 149 2.95 -2.69 8.46
CA PRO A 149 3.95 -1.69 8.10
C PRO A 149 5.13 -2.24 7.30
N GLY A 150 5.68 -3.40 7.67
CA GLY A 150 6.79 -4.03 6.96
C GLY A 150 6.39 -4.43 5.53
N GLN A 151 5.19 -4.98 5.35
CA GLN A 151 4.71 -5.40 4.05
C GLN A 151 4.37 -4.24 3.10
N ASP A 152 3.81 -3.16 3.62
CA ASP A 152 3.54 -1.98 2.80
C ASP A 152 4.83 -1.26 2.43
N ALA A 153 5.79 -1.14 3.35
CA ALA A 153 7.11 -0.60 3.04
C ALA A 153 7.83 -1.44 1.97
N ALA A 154 7.69 -2.77 1.98
CA ALA A 154 8.25 -3.64 0.94
C ALA A 154 7.62 -3.37 -0.44
N LYS A 155 6.30 -3.17 -0.51
CA LYS A 155 5.61 -2.80 -1.77
C LYS A 155 6.03 -1.42 -2.26
N GLU A 156 6.15 -0.45 -1.37
CA GLU A 156 6.61 0.90 -1.71
C GLU A 156 8.04 0.91 -2.27
N CYS A 157 8.93 0.09 -1.69
CA CYS A 157 10.29 -0.08 -2.19
C CYS A 157 10.32 -0.86 -3.52
N ALA A 158 9.46 -1.86 -3.68
CA ALA A 158 9.35 -2.63 -4.92
C ALA A 158 8.83 -1.78 -6.09
N ALA A 159 7.93 -0.82 -5.81
CA ALA A 159 7.32 0.04 -6.81
C ALA A 159 8.28 1.07 -7.44
N ILE A 160 9.45 1.32 -6.85
CA ILE A 160 10.45 2.24 -7.40
C ILE A 160 11.53 1.55 -8.23
N LEU A 161 11.52 0.21 -8.31
CA LEU A 161 12.43 -0.56 -9.17
C LEU A 161 11.81 -0.82 -10.54
N SER A 162 12.67 -1.14 -11.51
CA SER A 162 12.26 -1.53 -12.85
C SER A 162 11.26 -2.70 -12.81
N PRO A 163 10.22 -2.70 -13.69
CA PRO A 163 9.22 -3.76 -13.74
C PRO A 163 9.86 -5.15 -13.83
N GLY A 164 9.38 -6.08 -13.00
CA GLY A 164 9.84 -7.46 -12.99
C GLY A 164 11.10 -7.73 -12.14
N LYS A 165 11.83 -6.71 -11.69
CA LYS A 165 13.02 -6.89 -10.84
C LYS A 165 12.71 -7.18 -9.39
N ALA A 166 11.69 -6.53 -8.85
CA ALA A 166 11.36 -6.65 -7.44
C ALA A 166 10.54 -7.92 -7.18
N ALA A 167 10.82 -8.60 -6.06
CA ALA A 167 10.00 -9.67 -5.50
C ALA A 167 9.82 -9.41 -4.00
N ILE A 168 8.71 -9.89 -3.42
CA ILE A 168 8.43 -9.72 -1.99
C ILE A 168 8.34 -11.10 -1.35
N ALA A 169 9.16 -11.33 -0.33
CA ALA A 169 9.17 -12.58 0.41
C ALA A 169 7.99 -12.67 1.39
N ARG A 170 7.55 -13.91 1.63
CA ARG A 170 6.54 -14.25 2.65
C ARG A 170 7.14 -15.29 3.57
N LEU A 171 7.21 -14.97 4.86
CA LEU A 171 7.81 -15.84 5.87
C LEU A 171 6.73 -16.45 6.77
N PRO A 172 6.91 -17.69 7.25
CA PRO A 172 6.02 -18.30 8.26
C PRO A 172 6.07 -17.63 9.64
N LEU A 173 7.17 -16.93 9.97
CA LEU A 173 7.37 -16.23 11.23
C LEU A 173 7.54 -14.73 11.00
N LYS A 174 7.56 -13.96 12.09
CA LYS A 174 7.57 -12.51 12.06
C LYS A 174 8.67 -11.93 11.17
N ASP A 175 9.90 -12.39 11.34
CA ASP A 175 11.06 -11.85 10.63
C ASP A 175 12.10 -12.95 10.32
N ALA A 176 13.16 -12.58 9.61
CA ALA A 176 14.19 -13.54 9.21
C ALA A 176 15.00 -14.05 10.42
N ASN A 177 15.15 -13.23 11.47
CA ASN A 177 15.82 -13.67 12.68
C ASN A 177 15.02 -14.74 13.44
N ASP A 178 13.71 -14.57 13.56
CA ASP A 178 12.82 -15.52 14.22
C ASP A 178 12.84 -16.87 13.49
N MET A 179 12.89 -16.87 12.15
CA MET A 179 13.12 -18.07 11.34
C MET A 179 14.44 -18.77 11.71
N LEU A 180 15.53 -18.02 11.81
CA LEU A 180 16.85 -18.56 12.18
C LEU A 180 16.86 -19.10 13.62
N VAL A 181 16.27 -18.37 14.57
CA VAL A 181 16.15 -18.77 15.98
C VAL A 181 15.33 -20.05 16.12
N ALA A 182 14.27 -20.20 15.33
CA ALA A 182 13.45 -21.41 15.27
C ALA A 182 14.12 -22.60 14.56
N GLY A 183 15.33 -22.44 14.02
CA GLY A 183 16.02 -23.49 13.26
C GLY A 183 15.47 -23.70 11.84
N LYS A 184 14.65 -22.76 11.35
CA LYS A 184 14.00 -22.77 10.03
C LYS A 184 14.83 -22.06 8.97
N GLY A 185 16.16 -22.19 9.04
CA GLY A 185 17.08 -21.54 8.09
C GLY A 185 16.85 -22.00 6.65
N LYS A 186 16.52 -23.28 6.44
CA LYS A 186 16.16 -23.80 5.12
C LYS A 186 14.86 -23.21 4.60
N ASP A 187 13.80 -23.21 5.43
CA ASP A 187 12.50 -22.61 5.06
C ASP A 187 12.64 -21.11 4.73
N LEU A 188 13.51 -20.39 5.43
CA LEU A 188 13.85 -18.99 5.12
C LEU A 188 14.46 -18.87 3.72
N ILE A 189 15.44 -19.71 3.39
CA ILE A 189 16.06 -19.73 2.06
C ILE A 189 15.01 -20.05 1.00
N ASP A 190 14.22 -21.12 1.20
CA ASP A 190 13.19 -21.56 0.27
C ASP A 190 12.14 -20.44 0.03
N ALA A 191 11.75 -19.70 1.08
CA ALA A 191 10.85 -18.55 0.96
C ALA A 191 11.44 -17.40 0.14
N LEU A 192 12.75 -17.15 0.26
CA LEU A 192 13.45 -16.15 -0.56
C LEU A 192 13.56 -16.60 -2.04
N TRP A 193 13.71 -17.90 -2.29
CA TRP A 193 13.71 -18.47 -3.64
C TRP A 193 12.34 -18.46 -4.30
N ALA A 194 11.29 -18.71 -3.53
CA ALA A 194 9.90 -18.73 -3.97
C ALA A 194 9.21 -17.35 -3.94
N ALA A 195 9.92 -16.28 -3.56
CA ALA A 195 9.38 -14.94 -3.47
C ALA A 195 8.75 -14.51 -4.81
N LYS A 196 7.49 -14.05 -4.77
CA LYS A 196 6.76 -13.68 -5.98
C LYS A 196 7.20 -12.31 -6.46
N THR A 197 7.42 -12.19 -7.77
CA THR A 197 7.70 -10.92 -8.44
C THR A 197 6.56 -9.93 -8.15
N TYR A 198 6.92 -8.76 -7.64
CA TYR A 198 6.00 -7.66 -7.42
C TYR A 198 5.58 -7.08 -8.76
N ARG A 199 4.27 -6.96 -8.95
CA ARG A 199 3.66 -6.25 -10.07
C ARG A 199 2.73 -5.21 -9.46
N PRO A 200 2.93 -3.90 -9.71
CA PRO A 200 1.97 -2.89 -9.30
C PRO A 200 0.59 -3.23 -9.86
N ASP A 201 -0.42 -3.26 -9.00
CA ASP A 201 -1.77 -3.74 -9.33
C ASP A 201 -2.34 -3.00 -10.55
N GLY A 202 -2.49 -3.74 -11.65
CA GLY A 202 -3.02 -3.25 -12.93
C GLY A 202 -2.41 -3.94 -14.15
N VAL A 203 -1.19 -4.47 -14.04
CA VAL A 203 -0.53 -5.19 -15.14
C VAL A 203 -0.59 -6.70 -14.92
N VAL A 204 -1.55 -7.35 -15.59
CA VAL A 204 -1.74 -8.80 -15.58
C VAL A 204 -1.18 -9.45 -16.85
N ASP A 205 -0.73 -10.69 -16.74
CA ASP A 205 -0.35 -11.50 -17.90
C ASP A 205 -1.60 -11.89 -18.68
N VAL A 206 -1.56 -11.81 -20.02
CA VAL A 206 -2.66 -12.25 -20.88
C VAL A 206 -3.03 -13.70 -20.59
N ALA A 207 -2.05 -14.57 -20.32
CA ALA A 207 -2.31 -15.97 -19.96
C ALA A 207 -3.11 -16.10 -18.66
N ALA A 208 -2.91 -15.19 -17.71
CA ALA A 208 -3.63 -15.19 -16.43
C ALA A 208 -5.10 -14.77 -16.57
N VAL A 209 -5.43 -13.95 -17.58
CA VAL A 209 -6.81 -13.50 -17.84
C VAL A 209 -7.49 -14.20 -19.01
N ALA A 210 -6.76 -14.98 -19.83
CA ALA A 210 -7.29 -15.64 -21.01
C ALA A 210 -8.53 -16.51 -20.71
N LYS A 211 -8.48 -17.27 -19.60
CA LYS A 211 -9.62 -18.09 -19.17
C LYS A 211 -10.83 -17.25 -18.74
N MET A 212 -10.60 -16.12 -18.09
CA MET A 212 -11.68 -15.20 -17.69
C MET A 212 -12.27 -14.49 -18.90
N ALA A 213 -11.43 -14.06 -19.85
CA ALA A 213 -11.85 -13.43 -21.10
C ALA A 213 -12.62 -14.38 -22.02
N ALA A 214 -12.30 -15.68 -21.99
CA ALA A 214 -12.99 -16.71 -22.75
C ALA A 214 -14.28 -17.23 -22.07
N ALA A 215 -14.59 -16.78 -20.85
CA ALA A 215 -15.81 -17.18 -20.18
C ALA A 215 -17.04 -16.63 -20.93
N PRO A 216 -18.13 -17.40 -21.03
CA PRO A 216 -19.35 -16.93 -21.68
C PRO A 216 -19.90 -15.71 -20.93
N MET A 217 -20.42 -14.75 -21.69
CA MET A 217 -20.98 -13.52 -21.13
C MET A 217 -22.17 -13.85 -20.24
N GLN A 218 -22.14 -13.38 -19.00
CA GLN A 218 -23.21 -13.62 -18.04
C GLN A 218 -24.39 -12.67 -18.28
N GLN A 219 -25.59 -13.23 -18.24
CA GLN A 219 -26.82 -12.43 -18.33
C GLN A 219 -26.97 -11.56 -17.08
N GLY A 220 -27.14 -10.26 -17.28
CA GLY A 220 -27.48 -9.29 -16.24
C GLY A 220 -28.96 -9.35 -15.84
N ARG A 221 -29.39 -8.44 -14.96
CA ARG A 221 -30.79 -8.26 -14.56
C ARG A 221 -31.63 -7.84 -15.77
N ALA A 222 -32.76 -8.50 -16.03
CA ALA A 222 -33.61 -8.17 -17.17
C ALA A 222 -34.06 -6.69 -17.17
N TRP A 223 -34.18 -6.11 -18.36
CA TRP A 223 -34.92 -4.86 -18.59
C TRP A 223 -36.43 -5.13 -18.58
N PRO A 224 -37.28 -4.10 -18.43
CA PRO A 224 -38.72 -4.24 -18.63
C PRO A 224 -39.09 -4.77 -20.03
N TRP A 225 -38.27 -4.46 -21.04
CA TRP A 225 -38.46 -4.94 -22.41
C TRP A 225 -37.57 -6.15 -22.71
N LYS A 226 -38.18 -7.28 -23.10
CA LYS A 226 -37.46 -8.51 -23.47
C LYS A 226 -36.46 -8.27 -24.60
N THR A 227 -36.87 -7.54 -25.64
CA THR A 227 -36.01 -7.19 -26.78
C THR A 227 -34.75 -6.44 -26.35
N LEU A 228 -34.86 -5.51 -25.40
CA LEU A 228 -33.70 -4.79 -24.84
C LEU A 228 -32.82 -5.71 -23.99
N THR A 229 -33.41 -6.65 -23.25
CA THR A 229 -32.69 -7.68 -22.48
C THR A 229 -31.86 -8.58 -23.37
N ASP A 230 -32.46 -9.06 -24.46
CA ASP A 230 -31.79 -9.93 -25.42
C ASP A 230 -30.65 -9.17 -26.14
N ALA A 231 -30.86 -7.91 -26.49
CA ALA A 231 -29.87 -7.09 -27.20
C ALA A 231 -28.68 -6.63 -26.33
N THR A 232 -28.88 -6.44 -25.03
CA THR A 232 -27.85 -5.88 -24.11
C THR A 232 -27.31 -6.88 -23.10
N TYR A 233 -27.83 -8.11 -23.13
CA TYR A 233 -27.58 -9.14 -22.12
C TYR A 233 -27.99 -8.67 -20.71
N GLY A 234 -29.06 -7.88 -20.64
CA GLY A 234 -29.57 -7.29 -19.40
C GLY A 234 -28.69 -6.19 -18.79
N ARG A 235 -29.04 -5.81 -17.56
CA ARG A 235 -28.43 -4.76 -16.75
C ARG A 235 -27.41 -5.32 -15.77
N ARG A 236 -26.22 -4.76 -15.73
CA ARG A 236 -25.13 -5.14 -14.81
C ARG A 236 -24.79 -3.96 -13.91
N ARG A 237 -24.29 -4.28 -12.71
CA ARG A 237 -23.80 -3.25 -11.78
C ARG A 237 -22.52 -2.65 -12.35
N LYS A 238 -22.24 -1.39 -12.01
CA LYS A 238 -21.05 -0.63 -12.45
C LYS A 238 -21.01 -0.35 -13.96
N GLU A 239 -22.15 -0.41 -14.64
CA GLU A 239 -22.30 0.06 -16.02
C GLU A 239 -23.08 1.37 -16.06
N LEU A 240 -22.78 2.20 -17.06
CA LEU A 240 -23.51 3.42 -17.36
C LEU A 240 -24.42 3.17 -18.57
N TYR A 241 -25.72 3.44 -18.41
CA TYR A 241 -26.70 3.32 -19.48
C TYR A 241 -27.17 4.69 -19.96
N GLY A 242 -27.11 4.93 -21.26
CA GLY A 242 -27.63 6.13 -21.90
C GLY A 242 -28.94 5.85 -22.62
N PHE A 243 -29.97 6.67 -22.36
CA PHE A 243 -31.23 6.63 -23.10
C PHE A 243 -31.38 7.90 -23.95
N GLY A 244 -31.39 7.72 -25.27
CA GLY A 244 -31.59 8.78 -26.25
C GLY A 244 -32.91 8.62 -27.01
N GLY A 245 -33.39 9.70 -27.63
CA GLY A 245 -34.63 9.72 -28.39
C GLY A 245 -35.11 11.14 -28.72
N GLY A 246 -35.98 11.30 -29.71
CA GLY A 246 -36.49 12.61 -30.17
C GLY A 246 -37.32 13.36 -29.10
N THR A 247 -37.51 14.67 -29.28
CA THR A 247 -38.33 15.48 -28.36
C THR A 247 -39.75 14.92 -28.26
N GLY A 248 -40.31 14.86 -27.05
CA GLY A 248 -41.68 14.36 -26.82
C GLY A 248 -41.84 12.84 -26.79
N CYS A 249 -40.79 12.04 -27.00
CA CYS A 249 -40.91 10.57 -26.98
C CYS A 249 -40.98 9.92 -25.57
N GLY A 250 -41.25 10.70 -24.52
CA GLY A 250 -41.42 10.18 -23.16
C GLY A 250 -40.15 9.92 -22.35
N LYS A 251 -38.97 10.38 -22.77
CA LYS A 251 -37.70 10.21 -22.00
C LYS A 251 -37.78 10.80 -20.59
N SER A 252 -38.25 12.04 -20.47
CA SER A 252 -38.38 12.71 -19.17
C SER A 252 -39.35 11.96 -18.28
N THR A 253 -40.49 11.50 -18.84
CA THR A 253 -41.45 10.65 -18.13
C THR A 253 -40.81 9.37 -17.63
N LEU A 254 -40.03 8.67 -18.46
CA LEU A 254 -39.32 7.46 -18.07
C LEU A 254 -38.36 7.71 -16.89
N PHE A 255 -37.54 8.76 -16.97
CA PHE A 255 -36.58 9.07 -15.89
C PHE A 255 -37.27 9.54 -14.61
N ASN A 256 -38.34 10.34 -14.71
CA ASN A 256 -39.13 10.75 -13.56
C ASN A 256 -39.75 9.56 -12.83
N VAL A 257 -40.30 8.60 -13.57
CA VAL A 257 -40.88 7.37 -13.00
C VAL A 257 -39.78 6.52 -12.37
N ILE A 258 -38.63 6.34 -13.03
CA ILE A 258 -37.51 5.54 -12.51
C ILE A 258 -36.98 6.08 -11.18
N GLY A 259 -36.83 7.40 -11.02
CA GLY A 259 -36.35 7.95 -9.75
C GLY A 259 -37.47 8.47 -8.84
N GLY A 260 -38.70 7.98 -8.99
CA GLY A 260 -39.79 8.19 -8.03
C GLY A 260 -40.25 9.65 -7.90
N ILE A 261 -40.24 10.41 -9.00
CA ILE A 261 -40.86 11.74 -9.10
C ILE A 261 -42.33 11.58 -9.50
N ASP A 262 -42.58 10.78 -10.54
CA ASP A 262 -43.91 10.46 -11.03
C ASP A 262 -44.26 9.01 -10.68
N ALA A 263 -45.51 8.73 -10.33
CA ALA A 263 -45.98 7.36 -10.11
C ALA A 263 -46.24 6.66 -11.45
N PRO A 264 -45.91 5.37 -11.59
CA PRO A 264 -46.26 4.61 -12.78
C PRO A 264 -47.79 4.46 -12.88
N THR A 265 -48.35 4.65 -14.08
CA THR A 265 -49.77 4.36 -14.33
C THR A 265 -50.06 2.86 -14.22
N GLU A 266 -49.13 2.03 -14.67
CA GLU A 266 -49.19 0.57 -14.61
C GLU A 266 -47.78 -0.01 -14.37
N GLY A 267 -47.71 -1.22 -13.81
CA GLY A 267 -46.45 -1.89 -13.49
C GLY A 267 -45.85 -1.44 -12.15
N MET A 268 -44.62 -1.86 -11.90
CA MET A 268 -43.91 -1.60 -10.64
C MET A 268 -42.50 -1.10 -10.91
N VAL A 269 -42.02 -0.18 -10.09
CA VAL A 269 -40.65 0.33 -10.14
C VAL A 269 -40.06 0.21 -8.76
N PHE A 270 -38.91 -0.47 -8.67
CA PHE A 270 -38.24 -0.73 -7.40
C PHE A 270 -36.91 0.03 -7.32
N ILE A 271 -36.69 0.73 -6.20
CA ILE A 271 -35.40 1.32 -5.83
C ILE A 271 -34.93 0.63 -4.55
N ASP A 272 -33.84 -0.14 -4.63
CA ASP A 272 -33.36 -0.96 -3.50
C ASP A 272 -34.48 -1.81 -2.86
N GLU A 273 -35.25 -2.51 -3.69
CA GLU A 273 -36.40 -3.37 -3.30
C GLU A 273 -37.62 -2.60 -2.75
N ILE A 274 -37.61 -1.27 -2.75
CA ILE A 274 -38.76 -0.42 -2.38
C ILE A 274 -39.57 -0.11 -3.63
N ASP A 275 -40.83 -0.57 -3.69
CA ASP A 275 -41.79 -0.15 -4.73
C ASP A 275 -42.04 1.36 -4.57
N VAL A 276 -41.82 2.16 -5.62
CA VAL A 276 -41.98 3.62 -5.55
C VAL A 276 -43.44 4.08 -5.60
N ALA A 277 -44.39 3.19 -5.90
CA ALA A 277 -45.81 3.52 -6.04
C ALA A 277 -46.62 3.41 -4.73
N GLN A 278 -46.08 2.77 -3.70
CA GLN A 278 -46.75 2.50 -2.42
C GLN A 278 -46.39 3.41 -1.23
N PRO A 279 -45.15 3.90 -1.07
CA PRO A 279 -44.73 4.65 0.10
C PRO A 279 -45.53 5.94 0.26
N ASP A 280 -45.67 6.41 1.50
CA ASP A 280 -46.17 7.75 1.72
C ASP A 280 -45.18 8.81 1.18
N SER A 281 -45.63 10.06 1.08
CA SER A 281 -44.83 11.14 0.51
C SER A 281 -43.52 11.39 1.27
N TYR A 282 -43.45 11.02 2.56
CA TYR A 282 -42.26 11.17 3.39
C TYR A 282 -41.25 10.05 3.12
N GLU A 283 -41.70 8.79 3.07
CA GLU A 283 -40.87 7.65 2.74
C GLU A 283 -40.27 7.78 1.32
N LEU A 284 -41.07 8.22 0.35
CA LEU A 284 -40.57 8.44 -1.01
C LEU A 284 -39.55 9.59 -1.08
N ALA A 285 -39.74 10.65 -0.28
CA ALA A 285 -38.75 11.72 -0.15
C ALA A 285 -37.44 11.23 0.47
N TRP A 286 -37.52 10.35 1.48
CA TRP A 286 -36.35 9.72 2.08
C TRP A 286 -35.59 8.88 1.05
N VAL A 287 -36.28 8.04 0.26
CA VAL A 287 -35.66 7.23 -0.80
C VAL A 287 -34.93 8.11 -1.81
N ARG A 288 -35.57 9.17 -2.30
CA ARG A 288 -34.92 10.11 -3.25
C ARG A 288 -33.67 10.74 -2.63
N CYS A 289 -33.75 11.19 -1.38
CA CYS A 289 -32.63 11.84 -0.70
C CYS A 289 -31.40 10.91 -0.55
N HIS A 290 -31.61 9.61 -0.32
CA HIS A 290 -30.54 8.68 0.00
C HIS A 290 -30.08 7.79 -1.15
N LYS A 291 -30.93 7.58 -2.17
CA LYS A 291 -30.72 6.56 -3.20
C LYS A 291 -30.66 7.12 -4.62
N VAL A 292 -31.19 8.33 -4.85
CA VAL A 292 -31.35 8.88 -6.21
C VAL A 292 -30.71 10.26 -6.31
N GLY A 293 -29.74 10.40 -7.22
CA GLY A 293 -29.19 11.69 -7.62
C GLY A 293 -29.81 12.16 -8.93
N TYR A 294 -30.35 13.39 -8.96
CA TYR A 294 -30.86 14.02 -10.18
C TYR A 294 -30.03 15.24 -10.55
N ILE A 295 -29.65 15.33 -11.83
CA ILE A 295 -29.05 16.52 -12.42
C ILE A 295 -29.99 16.98 -13.53
N PHE A 296 -30.58 18.15 -13.34
CA PHE A 296 -31.46 18.77 -14.32
C PHE A 296 -30.66 19.59 -15.32
N GLN A 297 -31.24 19.83 -16.50
CA GLN A 297 -30.65 20.75 -17.48
C GLN A 297 -30.64 22.20 -16.97
N ALA A 298 -31.60 22.56 -16.12
CA ALA A 298 -31.62 23.84 -15.41
C ALA A 298 -30.87 23.73 -14.08
N TYR A 299 -30.10 24.78 -13.76
CA TYR A 299 -29.43 24.90 -12.48
C TYR A 299 -30.47 25.23 -11.39
N ASN A 300 -30.96 24.21 -10.67
CA ASN A 300 -31.93 24.34 -9.57
C ASN A 300 -31.28 24.93 -8.29
N ILE A 301 -30.60 26.06 -8.43
CA ILE A 301 -29.97 26.79 -7.33
C ILE A 301 -31.02 27.71 -6.69
N LEU A 302 -31.07 27.73 -5.36
CA LEU A 302 -31.88 28.69 -4.61
C LEU A 302 -31.11 30.02 -4.57
N PRO A 303 -31.59 31.07 -5.25
CA PRO A 303 -30.81 32.31 -5.47
C PRO A 303 -30.59 33.12 -4.20
N VAL A 304 -31.39 32.88 -3.16
CA VAL A 304 -31.25 33.53 -1.85
C VAL A 304 -30.21 32.85 -0.96
N LEU A 305 -29.67 31.70 -1.38
CA LEU A 305 -28.67 30.93 -0.64
C LEU A 305 -27.30 31.08 -1.29
N THR A 306 -26.26 31.10 -0.47
CA THR A 306 -24.87 31.00 -0.92
C THR A 306 -24.61 29.63 -1.59
N ALA A 307 -23.50 29.50 -2.32
CA ALA A 307 -23.09 28.22 -2.89
C ALA A 307 -22.89 27.15 -1.79
N LEU A 308 -22.29 27.54 -0.66
CA LEU A 308 -22.10 26.65 0.48
C LEU A 308 -23.44 26.16 1.04
N GLU A 309 -24.43 27.05 1.19
CA GLU A 309 -25.76 26.70 1.67
C GLU A 309 -26.54 25.82 0.68
N ASN A 310 -26.46 26.10 -0.62
CA ASN A 310 -27.06 25.25 -1.65
C ASN A 310 -26.49 23.83 -1.65
N VAL A 311 -25.17 23.68 -1.44
CA VAL A 311 -24.52 22.36 -1.38
C VAL A 311 -24.77 21.66 -0.03
N SER A 312 -24.90 22.41 1.07
CA SER A 312 -25.14 21.85 2.41
C SER A 312 -26.59 21.39 2.61
N LEU A 313 -27.57 22.09 2.02
CA LEU A 313 -29.00 21.89 2.28
C LEU A 313 -29.48 20.44 2.02
N PRO A 314 -29.12 19.77 0.90
CA PRO A 314 -29.49 18.37 0.70
C PRO A 314 -28.92 17.42 1.77
N MET A 315 -27.76 17.74 2.34
CA MET A 315 -27.14 16.92 3.39
C MET A 315 -27.88 17.03 4.72
N LEU A 316 -28.44 18.21 5.02
CA LEU A 316 -29.32 18.39 6.18
C LEU A 316 -30.58 17.54 6.04
N PHE A 317 -31.18 17.49 4.84
CA PHE A 317 -32.30 16.60 4.56
C PHE A 317 -31.92 15.11 4.64
N ALA A 318 -30.66 14.77 4.39
CA ALA A 318 -30.12 13.43 4.59
C ALA A 318 -29.75 13.13 6.07
N GLY A 319 -30.01 14.05 7.00
CA GLY A 319 -29.82 13.86 8.43
C GLY A 319 -28.43 14.20 8.97
N LEU A 320 -27.57 14.88 8.21
CA LEU A 320 -26.29 15.38 8.74
C LEU A 320 -26.51 16.56 9.69
N SER A 321 -25.62 16.70 10.67
CA SER A 321 -25.58 17.89 11.52
C SER A 321 -25.20 19.14 10.71
N GLY A 322 -25.57 20.32 11.22
CA GLY A 322 -25.26 21.60 10.55
C GLY A 322 -23.78 21.79 10.26
N ASP A 323 -22.92 21.37 11.19
CA ASP A 323 -21.48 21.51 11.07
C ASP A 323 -20.89 20.49 10.10
N ASP A 324 -21.30 19.21 10.19
CA ASP A 324 -20.83 18.16 9.27
C ASP A 324 -21.24 18.44 7.82
N ALA A 325 -22.47 18.92 7.61
CA ALA A 325 -22.97 19.29 6.30
C ALA A 325 -22.15 20.43 5.68
N ARG A 326 -21.83 21.46 6.48
CA ARG A 326 -21.01 22.60 6.03
C ARG A 326 -19.58 22.18 5.71
N GLU A 327 -18.95 21.39 6.58
CA GLU A 327 -17.59 20.91 6.36
C GLU A 327 -17.49 20.08 5.07
N LYS A 328 -18.42 19.14 4.89
CA LYS A 328 -18.48 18.31 3.69
C LYS A 328 -18.79 19.11 2.43
N ALA A 329 -19.70 20.09 2.52
CA ALA A 329 -20.02 20.99 1.41
C ALA A 329 -18.80 21.84 1.00
N ALA A 330 -18.04 22.37 1.96
CA ALA A 330 -16.81 23.12 1.69
C ALA A 330 -15.76 22.24 0.99
N GLY A 331 -15.61 20.98 1.41
CA GLY A 331 -14.74 20.01 0.76
C GLY A 331 -15.16 19.68 -0.67
N ILE A 332 -16.46 19.59 -0.95
CA ILE A 332 -16.97 19.41 -2.32
C ILE A 332 -16.70 20.64 -3.18
N LEU A 333 -17.00 21.84 -2.68
CA LEU A 333 -16.77 23.09 -3.41
C LEU A 333 -15.29 23.27 -3.76
N THR A 334 -14.39 22.99 -2.81
CA THR A 334 -12.94 23.05 -3.05
C THR A 334 -12.47 22.12 -4.18
N ARG A 335 -13.14 20.97 -4.38
CA ARG A 335 -12.81 20.04 -5.46
C ARG A 335 -13.28 20.51 -6.84
N VAL A 336 -14.31 21.35 -6.90
CA VAL A 336 -14.91 21.82 -8.17
C VAL A 336 -14.49 23.24 -8.56
N GLY A 337 -13.83 23.97 -7.66
CA GLY A 337 -13.26 25.31 -7.91
C GLY A 337 -14.12 26.41 -7.32
#